data_AF-A0A2U8T2J8-F1
#
_entry.id   AF-A0A2U8T2J8-F1
#
_cell.length_a   1.000
_cell.length_b   1.000
_cell.length_c   1.000
_cell.angle_alpha   90.00
_cell.angle_beta   90.00
_cell.angle_gamma   90.00
#
_symmetry.space_group_name_H-M   'P 1'
#
loop_
_entity.id
_entity.type
_entity.pdbx_description
1 polymer ?
#
loop_
_entity_poly.entity_id
_entity_poly.type
_entity_poly.pdbx_seq_one_letter_code
_entity_poly.pdbx_strand_id
1 'polypeptide(L)'
;MNTSAVFESAGLSLRKVQQDYIEAAAGALTQDHKVALISAETGVGKTLGYLVPALLILLKNPEAKFVIATNSHALMHQIFRSDRPLLEQIAEQCGIKVTFSRLMGKVNYVSLEKVRGLLLMDEFTDLDTVKVLEKLANWSKPLVEFEEEYGELPAQITPEMVTYSIWDDIQDIDDIRLNALSANFIVTTHAMVMVDCMCNHRILGDKENMYLIIDEADIFVDMLEVWKQRRFNLRELTSAFNEHIPRNGVHVIDQLMNDVTSIAGDLHFCSTPAAVALFDNSFNALSKVGRKIKNEAARKAFFDCIYSRDMLGLSGGKRA
;
A
#
# COMPACT_ATOMS: atom_id res chain seq x y z
N MET A 1 26.94 3.16 21.24
CA MET A 1 27.60 2.23 20.30
C MET A 1 28.29 3.07 19.24
N ASN A 2 29.54 2.76 18.88
CA ASN A 2 30.25 3.51 17.84
C ASN A 2 29.79 2.99 16.47
N THR A 3 29.09 3.82 15.69
CA THR A 3 28.54 3.47 14.37
C THR A 3 29.61 2.92 13.43
N SER A 4 30.83 3.47 13.46
CA SER A 4 31.93 2.99 12.63
C SER A 4 32.32 1.54 12.96
N ALA A 5 32.37 1.18 14.25
CA ALA A 5 32.72 -0.18 14.67
C ALA A 5 31.69 -1.21 14.20
N VAL A 6 30.41 -0.82 14.15
CA VAL A 6 29.31 -1.67 13.68
C VAL A 6 29.38 -1.91 12.17
N PHE A 7 29.74 -0.88 11.40
CA PHE A 7 29.93 -1.04 9.96
C PHE A 7 31.16 -1.89 9.64
N GLU A 8 32.27 -1.67 10.36
CA GLU A 8 33.51 -2.44 10.19
C GLU A 8 33.30 -3.93 10.50
N SER A 9 32.56 -4.27 11.55
CA SER A 9 32.26 -5.67 11.89
C SER A 9 31.36 -6.34 10.84
N ALA A 10 30.61 -5.57 10.06
CA ALA A 10 29.84 -6.05 8.91
C ALA A 10 30.65 -6.07 7.60
N GLY A 11 31.94 -5.72 7.62
CA GLY A 11 32.78 -5.64 6.42
C GLY A 11 32.48 -4.41 5.54
N LEU A 12 31.81 -3.40 6.09
CA LEU A 12 31.46 -2.16 5.40
C LEU A 12 32.40 -1.03 5.80
N SER A 13 32.57 -0.06 4.89
CA SER A 13 33.30 1.18 5.17
C SER A 13 32.33 2.35 5.27
N LEU A 14 32.38 3.08 6.39
CA LEU A 14 31.52 4.23 6.64
C LEU A 14 32.12 5.49 5.99
N ARG A 15 31.33 6.17 5.15
CA ARG A 15 31.72 7.46 4.55
C ARG A 15 31.27 8.61 5.45
N LYS A 16 32.00 9.72 5.46
CA LYS A 16 31.66 10.89 6.29
C LYS A 16 30.22 11.38 6.06
N VAL A 17 29.81 11.53 4.80
CA VAL A 17 28.44 11.93 4.45
C VAL A 17 27.37 10.95 4.96
N GLN A 18 27.67 9.64 4.97
CA GLN A 18 26.75 8.63 5.49
C GLN A 18 26.69 8.68 7.02
N GLN A 19 27.82 8.92 7.68
CA GLN A 19 27.87 9.14 9.12
C GLN A 19 27.02 10.36 9.51
N ASP A 20 27.17 11.48 8.82
CA ASP A 20 26.40 12.70 9.08
C ASP A 20 24.89 12.45 8.88
N TYR A 21 24.54 11.66 7.86
CA TYR A 21 23.15 11.23 7.62
C TYR A 21 22.61 10.36 8.77
N ILE A 22 23.39 9.38 9.26
CA ILE A 22 23.01 8.52 10.38
C ILE A 22 22.80 9.35 11.65
N GLU A 23 23.70 10.29 11.93
CA GLU A 23 23.60 11.18 13.09
C GLU A 23 22.35 12.06 13.01
N ALA A 24 22.04 12.62 11.83
CA ALA A 24 20.83 13.39 11.60
C ALA A 24 19.55 12.56 11.77
N ALA A 25 19.51 11.35 11.19
CA ALA A 25 18.38 10.43 11.32
C ALA A 25 18.19 9.96 12.77
N ALA A 26 19.28 9.66 13.49
CA ALA A 26 19.23 9.31 14.92
C ALA A 26 18.67 10.46 15.76
N GLY A 27 19.13 11.69 15.51
CA GLY A 27 18.63 12.87 16.20
C GLY A 27 17.14 13.12 15.94
N ALA A 28 16.67 12.85 14.72
CA ALA A 28 15.25 12.95 14.37
C ALA A 28 14.40 11.88 15.05
N LEU A 29 14.80 10.61 14.95
CA LEU A 29 14.04 9.47 15.46
C LEU A 29 13.97 9.42 16.99
N THR A 30 14.86 10.11 17.71
CA THR A 30 14.88 10.12 19.19
C THR A 30 14.12 11.28 19.82
N GLN A 31 13.55 12.18 19.00
CA GLN A 31 12.78 13.32 19.49
C GLN A 31 11.28 13.08 19.32
N ASP A 32 10.56 13.12 20.44
CA ASP A 32 9.12 12.95 20.44
C ASP A 32 8.42 14.01 19.59
N HIS A 33 7.46 13.57 18.78
CA HIS A 33 6.56 14.41 17.98
C HIS A 33 7.26 15.37 17.01
N LYS A 34 8.48 15.06 16.55
CA LYS A 34 9.18 15.87 15.54
C LYS A 34 9.21 15.21 14.17
N VAL A 35 9.21 16.07 13.16
CA VAL A 35 9.43 15.70 11.77
C VAL A 35 10.76 16.31 11.35
N ALA A 36 11.61 15.50 10.70
CA ALA A 36 12.84 15.97 10.09
C ALA A 36 12.80 15.70 8.58
N LEU A 37 13.34 16.65 7.81
CA LEU A 37 13.55 16.50 6.38
C LEU A 37 15.06 16.39 6.17
N ILE A 38 15.51 15.24 5.67
CA ILE A 38 16.93 14.95 5.47
C ILE A 38 17.13 14.66 3.99
N SER A 39 18.04 15.41 3.36
CA SER A 39 18.38 15.23 1.95
C SER A 39 19.84 14.81 1.82
N ALA A 40 20.08 13.83 0.95
CA ALA A 40 21.40 13.38 0.57
C ALA A 40 21.38 12.85 -0.86
N GLU A 41 22.53 12.98 -1.53
CA GLU A 41 22.74 12.47 -2.88
C GLU A 41 22.51 10.95 -2.96
N THR A 42 22.17 10.47 -4.15
CA THR A 42 22.05 9.03 -4.43
C THR A 42 23.39 8.31 -4.21
N GLY A 43 23.37 7.05 -3.78
CA GLY A 43 24.60 6.26 -3.60
C GLY A 43 25.38 6.56 -2.30
N VAL A 44 24.87 7.43 -1.43
CA VAL A 44 25.40 7.69 -0.08
C VAL A 44 25.11 6.52 0.89
N GLY A 45 24.23 5.60 0.53
CA GLY A 45 23.78 4.52 1.43
C GLY A 45 22.71 5.00 2.40
N LYS A 46 21.73 5.77 1.90
CA LYS A 46 20.61 6.36 2.66
C LYS A 46 19.79 5.32 3.40
N THR A 47 19.57 4.15 2.79
CA THR A 47 18.83 3.04 3.39
C THR A 47 19.43 2.60 4.72
N LEU A 48 20.71 2.20 4.74
CA LEU A 48 21.43 1.94 5.99
C LEU A 48 21.51 3.18 6.89
N GLY A 49 21.54 4.37 6.28
CA GLY A 49 21.51 5.65 6.97
C GLY A 49 20.33 5.83 7.93
N TYR A 50 19.14 5.35 7.58
CA TYR A 50 17.98 5.35 8.48
C TYR A 50 17.72 4.02 9.19
N LEU A 51 18.16 2.88 8.63
CA LEU A 51 17.97 1.56 9.25
C LEU A 51 18.86 1.35 10.49
N VAL A 52 20.11 1.81 10.45
CA VAL A 52 21.03 1.68 11.58
C VAL A 52 20.54 2.45 12.82
N PRO A 53 20.15 3.74 12.74
CA PRO A 53 19.61 4.41 13.91
C PRO A 53 18.30 3.80 14.41
N ALA A 54 17.45 3.28 13.50
CA ALA A 54 16.26 2.53 13.88
C ALA A 54 16.60 1.26 14.68
N LEU A 55 17.61 0.49 14.25
CA LEU A 55 18.11 -0.66 15.01
C LEU A 55 18.64 -0.26 16.40
N LEU A 56 19.35 0.87 16.50
CA LEU A 56 19.84 1.36 17.80
C LEU A 56 18.71 1.74 18.77
N ILE A 57 17.59 2.22 18.25
CA ILE A 57 16.39 2.48 19.04
C ILE A 57 15.75 1.16 19.45
N LEU A 58 15.64 0.19 18.53
CA LEU A 58 15.09 -1.14 18.81
C LEU A 58 15.86 -1.87 19.91
N LEU A 59 17.19 -1.74 19.95
CA LEU A 59 18.03 -2.29 21.02
C LEU A 59 17.68 -1.74 22.42
N LYS A 60 17.15 -0.52 22.49
CA LYS A 60 16.74 0.12 23.74
C LYS A 60 15.26 -0.07 24.05
N ASN A 61 14.43 -0.18 23.00
CA ASN A 61 13.00 -0.36 23.07
C ASN A 61 12.58 -1.49 22.10
N PRO A 62 12.54 -2.75 22.57
CA PRO A 62 12.20 -3.91 21.73
C PRO A 62 10.78 -3.85 21.13
N GLU A 63 9.88 -3.06 21.72
CA GLU A 63 8.51 -2.86 21.22
C GLU A 63 8.45 -1.84 20.06
N ALA A 64 9.56 -1.17 19.74
CA ALA A 64 9.62 -0.20 18.64
C ALA A 64 9.34 -0.86 17.28
N LYS A 65 8.57 -0.15 16.46
CA LYS A 65 8.18 -0.54 15.10
C LYS A 65 8.56 0.56 14.12
N PHE A 66 9.15 0.19 12.98
CA PHE A 66 9.59 1.12 11.95
C PHE A 66 8.82 0.87 10.67
N VAL A 67 7.94 1.80 10.30
CA VAL A 67 7.24 1.80 9.01
C VAL A 67 8.11 2.54 8.00
N ILE A 68 8.55 1.84 6.95
CA ILE A 68 9.39 2.39 5.88
C ILE A 68 8.52 2.46 4.62
N ALA A 69 8.12 3.66 4.25
CA ALA A 69 7.33 3.90 3.05
C ALA A 69 8.27 4.25 1.89
N THR A 70 8.16 3.49 0.81
CA THR A 70 8.92 3.73 -0.44
C THR A 70 7.96 3.94 -1.62
N ASN A 71 8.49 4.49 -2.70
CA ASN A 71 7.70 4.83 -3.87
C ASN A 71 7.36 3.61 -4.77
N SER A 72 8.25 2.60 -4.86
CA SER A 72 8.08 1.51 -5.83
C SER A 72 8.38 0.12 -5.27
N HIS A 73 7.81 -0.91 -5.91
CA HIS A 73 8.13 -2.31 -5.64
C HIS A 73 9.62 -2.62 -5.85
N ALA A 74 10.28 -1.96 -6.81
CA ALA A 74 11.69 -2.16 -7.09
C ALA A 74 12.58 -1.71 -5.92
N LEU A 75 12.29 -0.55 -5.32
CA LEU A 75 12.99 -0.06 -4.13
C LEU A 75 12.69 -0.92 -2.91
N MET A 76 11.45 -1.37 -2.75
CA MET A 76 11.09 -2.34 -1.72
C MET A 76 11.91 -3.63 -1.89
N HIS A 77 12.00 -4.18 -3.09
CA HIS A 77 12.81 -5.36 -3.37
C HIS A 77 14.30 -5.12 -3.07
N GLN A 78 14.85 -3.94 -3.37
CA GLN A 78 16.21 -3.59 -2.98
C GLN A 78 16.41 -3.63 -1.46
N ILE A 79 15.46 -3.09 -0.68
CA ILE A 79 15.50 -3.16 0.78
C ILE A 79 15.56 -4.62 1.23
N PHE A 80 14.74 -5.51 0.69
CA PHE A 80 14.70 -6.91 1.11
C PHE A 80 15.92 -7.73 0.66
N ARG A 81 16.45 -7.48 -0.54
CA ARG A 81 17.52 -8.28 -1.15
C ARG A 81 18.91 -7.84 -0.72
N SER A 82 19.10 -6.56 -0.41
CA SER A 82 20.42 -5.99 -0.14
C SER A 82 20.53 -5.37 1.25
N ASP A 83 19.62 -4.47 1.61
CA ASP A 83 19.77 -3.71 2.85
C ASP A 83 19.38 -4.51 4.10
N ARG A 84 18.32 -5.32 4.01
CA ARG A 84 17.83 -6.19 5.09
C ARG A 84 18.89 -7.20 5.54
N PRO A 85 19.52 -8.01 4.65
CA PRO A 85 20.56 -8.95 5.08
C PRO A 85 21.73 -8.27 5.80
N LEU A 86 22.13 -7.08 5.36
CA LEU A 86 23.17 -6.30 6.03
C LEU A 86 22.74 -5.85 7.42
N LEU A 87 21.49 -5.36 7.56
CA LEU A 87 20.96 -4.97 8.87
C LEU A 87 20.78 -6.17 9.80
N GLU A 88 20.33 -7.32 9.28
CA GLU A 88 20.21 -8.57 10.05
C GLU A 88 21.58 -9.02 10.57
N GLN A 89 22.62 -9.00 9.73
CA GLN A 89 23.99 -9.29 10.15
C GLN A 89 24.47 -8.34 11.25
N ILE A 90 24.22 -7.03 11.10
CA ILE A 90 24.54 -6.04 12.13
C ILE A 90 23.76 -6.31 13.43
N ALA A 91 22.47 -6.63 13.33
CA ALA A 91 21.61 -6.91 14.48
C ALA A 91 22.08 -8.16 15.25
N GLU A 92 22.45 -9.23 14.55
CA GLU A 92 22.99 -10.45 15.13
C GLU A 92 24.28 -10.19 15.91
N GLN A 93 25.17 -9.36 15.38
CA GLN A 93 26.38 -8.92 16.08
C GLN A 93 26.07 -8.07 17.33
N CYS A 94 24.94 -7.39 17.32
CA CYS A 94 24.42 -6.67 18.50
C CYS A 94 23.65 -7.58 19.47
N GLY A 95 23.53 -8.88 19.18
CA GLY A 95 22.87 -9.87 20.05
C GLY A 95 21.34 -9.88 19.96
N ILE A 96 20.75 -9.30 18.91
CA ILE A 96 19.30 -9.33 18.68
C ILE A 96 18.96 -9.85 17.29
N LYS A 97 17.74 -10.37 17.13
CA LYS A 97 17.17 -10.72 15.83
C LYS A 97 16.15 -9.66 15.45
N VAL A 98 16.21 -9.20 14.21
CA VAL A 98 15.21 -8.29 13.65
C VAL A 98 14.35 -9.01 12.62
N THR A 99 13.15 -8.50 12.44
CA THR A 99 12.17 -9.06 11.50
C THR A 99 11.69 -7.97 10.55
N PHE A 100 11.49 -8.36 9.30
CA PHE A 100 10.97 -7.52 8.23
C PHE A 100 9.69 -8.11 7.66
N SER A 101 8.73 -7.26 7.31
CA SER A 101 7.52 -7.64 6.60
C SER A 101 7.20 -6.64 5.48
N ARG A 102 6.46 -7.10 4.47
CA ARG A 102 5.83 -6.24 3.48
C ARG A 102 4.36 -6.04 3.86
N LEU A 103 3.92 -4.79 3.90
CA LEU A 103 2.51 -4.44 4.03
C LEU A 103 2.05 -3.71 2.77
N MET A 104 1.16 -4.34 2.01
CA MET A 104 0.71 -3.83 0.71
C MET A 104 -0.81 -3.74 0.63
N GLY A 105 -1.32 -3.09 -0.43
CA GLY A 105 -2.74 -3.16 -0.74
C GLY A 105 -3.12 -4.58 -1.16
N LYS A 106 -4.34 -5.02 -0.86
CA LYS A 106 -4.80 -6.41 -1.11
C LYS A 106 -4.60 -6.91 -2.55
N VAL A 107 -4.60 -6.02 -3.54
CA VAL A 107 -4.32 -6.35 -4.96
C VAL A 107 -2.94 -6.95 -5.22
N ASN A 108 -2.05 -6.85 -4.24
CA ASN A 108 -0.72 -7.42 -4.30
C ASN A 108 -0.66 -8.81 -3.67
N TYR A 109 -1.71 -9.29 -3.01
CA TYR A 109 -1.74 -10.59 -2.33
C TYR A 109 -2.44 -11.63 -3.20
N VAL A 110 -1.89 -12.84 -3.23
CA VAL A 110 -2.43 -13.96 -4.00
C VAL A 110 -3.78 -14.40 -3.43
N SER A 111 -4.77 -14.55 -4.31
CA SER A 111 -6.08 -15.10 -4.00
C SER A 111 -6.10 -16.60 -4.30
N LEU A 112 -6.06 -17.42 -3.25
CA LEU A 112 -6.10 -18.88 -3.38
C LEU A 112 -7.36 -19.37 -4.12
N GLU A 113 -8.47 -18.66 -3.98
CA GLU A 113 -9.72 -18.97 -4.69
C GLU A 113 -9.55 -18.79 -6.20
N LYS A 114 -9.01 -17.63 -6.64
CA LYS A 114 -8.79 -17.38 -8.07
C LYS A 114 -7.80 -18.38 -8.66
N VAL A 115 -6.69 -18.64 -7.96
CA VAL A 115 -5.67 -19.60 -8.43
C VAL A 115 -6.25 -21.01 -8.57
N ARG A 116 -7.04 -21.47 -7.58
CA ARG A 116 -7.72 -22.77 -7.67
C ARG A 116 -8.75 -22.80 -8.79
N GLY A 117 -9.43 -21.68 -9.05
CA GLY A 117 -10.32 -21.53 -10.20
C GLY A 117 -9.60 -21.73 -11.52
N LEU A 118 -8.41 -21.14 -11.69
CA LEU A 118 -7.58 -21.30 -12.89
C LEU A 118 -7.12 -22.75 -13.10
N LEU A 119 -6.75 -23.45 -12.01
CA LEU A 119 -6.36 -24.87 -12.07
C LEU A 119 -7.49 -25.80 -12.54
N LEU A 120 -8.75 -25.38 -12.44
CA LEU A 120 -9.91 -26.14 -12.90
C LEU A 120 -10.30 -25.83 -14.35
N MET A 121 -9.65 -24.85 -14.99
CA MET A 121 -9.92 -24.49 -16.38
C MET A 121 -9.10 -25.34 -17.33
N ASP A 122 -9.72 -25.90 -18.36
CA ASP A 122 -9.05 -26.66 -19.42
C ASP A 122 -8.17 -25.79 -20.34
N GLU A 123 -8.16 -24.48 -20.14
CA GLU A 123 -7.38 -23.52 -20.94
C GLU A 123 -5.87 -23.55 -20.64
N PHE A 124 -5.47 -23.94 -19.42
CA PHE A 124 -4.07 -23.95 -18.97
C PHE A 124 -3.55 -25.38 -18.84
N THR A 125 -3.07 -25.95 -19.96
CA THR A 125 -2.60 -27.34 -20.03
C THR A 125 -1.08 -27.49 -20.15
N ASP A 126 -0.35 -26.38 -20.35
CA ASP A 126 1.10 -26.45 -20.40
C ASP A 126 1.68 -26.74 -19.00
N LEU A 127 2.61 -27.70 -18.96
CA LEU A 127 3.11 -28.28 -17.71
C LEU A 127 3.78 -27.24 -16.81
N ASP A 128 4.43 -26.24 -17.39
CA ASP A 128 5.15 -25.21 -16.63
C ASP A 128 4.17 -24.24 -15.96
N THR A 129 3.11 -23.80 -16.66
CA THR A 129 2.05 -22.97 -16.07
C THR A 129 1.32 -23.71 -14.95
N VAL A 130 0.96 -24.98 -15.16
CA VAL A 130 0.29 -25.78 -14.12
C VAL A 130 1.15 -25.86 -12.86
N LYS A 131 2.46 -26.11 -12.98
CA LYS A 131 3.37 -26.15 -11.83
C LYS A 131 3.45 -24.82 -11.08
N VAL A 132 3.44 -23.69 -11.78
CA VAL A 132 3.43 -22.35 -11.14
C VAL A 132 2.10 -22.16 -10.40
N LEU A 133 0.96 -22.49 -11.02
CA LEU A 133 -0.35 -22.37 -10.39
C LEU A 133 -0.51 -23.28 -9.17
N GLU A 134 0.03 -24.51 -9.20
CA GLU A 134 0.05 -25.42 -8.04
C GLU A 134 0.83 -24.84 -6.85
N LYS A 135 1.96 -24.16 -7.12
CA LYS A 135 2.72 -23.45 -6.07
C LYS A 135 1.93 -22.25 -5.54
N LEU A 136 1.36 -21.44 -6.43
CA LEU A 136 0.52 -20.29 -6.05
C LEU A 136 -0.72 -20.71 -5.24
N ALA A 137 -1.28 -21.90 -5.49
CA ALA A 137 -2.46 -22.42 -4.78
C ALA A 137 -2.22 -22.66 -3.27
N ASN A 138 -0.96 -22.57 -2.84
CA ASN A 138 -0.51 -22.66 -1.45
C ASN A 138 0.22 -21.40 -0.97
N TRP A 139 0.13 -20.28 -1.71
CA TRP A 139 0.83 -19.04 -1.41
C TRP A 139 -0.13 -17.95 -0.90
N SER A 140 0.02 -17.55 0.36
CA SER A 140 -0.82 -16.53 1.02
C SER A 140 -0.13 -15.18 1.26
N LYS A 141 1.03 -14.96 0.62
CA LYS A 141 1.85 -13.75 0.76
C LYS A 141 1.71 -12.83 -0.47
N PRO A 142 2.36 -11.65 -0.51
CA PRO A 142 2.38 -10.83 -1.72
C PRO A 142 2.91 -11.61 -2.94
N LEU A 143 2.35 -11.31 -4.12
CA LEU A 143 2.77 -11.89 -5.39
C LEU A 143 4.23 -11.58 -5.71
N VAL A 144 4.69 -10.36 -5.40
CA VAL A 144 6.10 -9.98 -5.59
C VAL A 144 7.07 -10.91 -4.85
N GLU A 145 6.67 -11.41 -3.67
CA GLU A 145 7.50 -12.38 -2.93
C GLU A 145 7.52 -13.75 -3.59
N PHE A 146 6.41 -14.13 -4.25
CA PHE A 146 6.37 -15.34 -5.06
C PHE A 146 7.30 -15.22 -6.25
N GLU A 147 7.28 -14.09 -6.95
CA GLU A 147 8.12 -13.84 -8.12
C GLU A 147 9.61 -13.80 -7.77
N GLU A 148 9.95 -13.28 -6.59
CA GLU A 148 11.32 -13.32 -6.05
C GLU A 148 11.81 -14.75 -5.78
N GLU A 149 10.94 -15.66 -5.31
CA GLU A 149 11.30 -17.04 -4.92
C GLU A 149 11.23 -18.02 -6.10
N TYR A 150 10.23 -17.86 -6.97
CA TYR A 150 9.87 -18.84 -8.00
C TYR A 150 10.02 -18.33 -9.44
N GLY A 151 10.30 -17.04 -9.62
CA GLY A 151 10.38 -16.38 -10.92
C GLY A 151 9.05 -15.77 -11.37
N GLU A 152 9.09 -15.03 -12.47
CA GLU A 152 7.93 -14.34 -13.04
C GLU A 152 6.78 -15.30 -13.40
N LEU A 153 5.56 -14.74 -13.41
CA LEU A 153 4.39 -15.47 -13.87
C LEU A 153 4.53 -15.90 -15.34
N PRO A 154 3.96 -17.05 -15.74
CA PRO A 154 3.84 -17.43 -17.15
C PRO A 154 3.13 -16.33 -17.95
N ALA A 155 3.51 -16.13 -19.22
CA ALA A 155 3.02 -15.03 -20.06
C ALA A 155 1.49 -14.96 -20.19
N GLN A 156 0.81 -16.11 -20.11
CA GLN A 156 -0.66 -16.22 -20.14
C GLN A 156 -1.35 -15.91 -18.80
N ILE A 157 -0.61 -15.79 -17.70
CA ILE A 157 -1.15 -15.50 -16.37
C ILE A 157 -0.83 -14.06 -15.99
N THR A 158 -1.87 -13.23 -15.87
CA THR A 158 -1.72 -11.85 -15.40
C THR A 158 -1.84 -11.78 -13.86
N PRO A 159 -1.21 -10.79 -13.20
CA PRO A 159 -1.37 -10.60 -11.76
C PRO A 159 -2.84 -10.56 -11.31
N GLU A 160 -3.72 -9.89 -12.04
CA GLU A 160 -5.13 -9.73 -11.71
C GLU A 160 -5.91 -11.05 -11.69
N MET A 161 -5.43 -12.05 -12.43
CA MET A 161 -6.00 -13.41 -12.45
C MET A 161 -5.66 -14.20 -11.20
N VAL A 162 -4.59 -13.84 -10.49
CA VAL A 162 -4.10 -14.61 -9.33
C VAL A 162 -4.11 -13.83 -8.03
N THR A 163 -4.25 -12.50 -8.05
CA THR A 163 -4.33 -11.66 -6.84
C THR A 163 -5.74 -11.24 -6.50
N TYR A 164 -5.95 -10.77 -5.26
CA TYR A 164 -7.24 -10.19 -4.89
C TYR A 164 -7.57 -8.95 -5.71
N SER A 165 -8.85 -8.67 -5.83
CA SER A 165 -9.37 -7.44 -6.41
C SER A 165 -9.68 -6.42 -5.31
N ILE A 166 -9.80 -5.13 -5.66
CA ILE A 166 -10.15 -4.05 -4.73
C ILE A 166 -11.53 -4.29 -4.06
N TRP A 167 -12.40 -5.10 -4.64
CA TRP A 167 -13.73 -5.42 -4.11
C TRP A 167 -13.84 -6.77 -3.40
N ASP A 168 -12.80 -7.60 -3.43
CA ASP A 168 -12.85 -8.92 -2.78
C ASP A 168 -13.04 -8.74 -1.27
N ASP A 169 -13.99 -9.50 -0.72
CA ASP A 169 -14.27 -9.52 0.71
C ASP A 169 -13.41 -10.62 1.33
N ILE A 170 -12.34 -10.21 2.00
CA ILE A 170 -11.30 -11.12 2.47
C ILE A 170 -11.45 -11.20 3.98
N GLN A 171 -11.93 -12.35 4.46
CA GLN A 171 -12.13 -12.58 5.90
C GLN A 171 -10.81 -12.44 6.69
N ASP A 172 -9.70 -12.86 6.10
CA ASP A 172 -8.40 -12.95 6.77
C ASP A 172 -7.50 -11.73 6.50
N ILE A 173 -8.03 -10.64 5.92
CA ILE A 173 -7.19 -9.47 5.59
C ILE A 173 -6.63 -8.80 6.84
N ASP A 174 -7.38 -8.84 7.93
CA ASP A 174 -6.92 -8.36 9.22
C ASP A 174 -5.81 -9.25 9.78
N ASP A 175 -5.88 -10.57 9.59
CA ASP A 175 -4.79 -11.47 10.00
C ASP A 175 -3.52 -11.23 9.19
N ILE A 176 -3.62 -11.06 7.87
CA ILE A 176 -2.49 -10.69 6.99
C ILE A 176 -1.85 -9.39 7.48
N ARG A 177 -2.68 -8.39 7.78
CA ARG A 177 -2.25 -7.08 8.28
C ARG A 177 -1.57 -7.18 9.64
N LEU A 178 -2.18 -7.86 10.60
CA LEU A 178 -1.64 -8.04 11.95
C LEU A 178 -0.32 -8.83 11.93
N ASN A 179 -0.24 -9.86 11.08
CA ASN A 179 1.00 -10.61 10.87
C ASN A 179 2.11 -9.71 10.30
N ALA A 180 1.80 -8.84 9.33
CA ALA A 180 2.79 -7.88 8.83
C ALA A 180 3.22 -6.88 9.92
N LEU A 181 2.30 -6.35 10.70
CA LEU A 181 2.59 -5.39 11.78
C LEU A 181 3.36 -6.01 12.96
N SER A 182 3.39 -7.33 13.08
CA SER A 182 4.19 -8.03 14.10
C SER A 182 5.70 -7.87 13.91
N ALA A 183 6.17 -7.53 12.70
CA ALA A 183 7.59 -7.35 12.41
C ALA A 183 8.17 -6.08 13.07
N ASN A 184 9.50 -6.00 13.21
CA ASN A 184 10.16 -4.77 13.69
C ASN A 184 10.20 -3.69 12.61
N PHE A 185 10.44 -4.10 11.36
CA PHE A 185 10.50 -3.24 10.19
C PHE A 185 9.38 -3.60 9.22
N ILE A 186 8.44 -2.69 9.03
CA ILE A 186 7.31 -2.85 8.11
C ILE A 186 7.60 -2.01 6.86
N VAL A 187 7.92 -2.65 5.75
CA VAL A 187 8.14 -1.94 4.47
C VAL A 187 6.83 -1.86 3.71
N THR A 188 6.46 -0.67 3.30
CA THR A 188 5.18 -0.38 2.64
C THR A 188 5.36 0.66 1.54
N THR A 189 4.27 1.02 0.87
CA THR A 189 4.28 2.04 -0.18
C THR A 189 3.81 3.39 0.35
N HIS A 190 4.19 4.47 -0.34
CA HIS A 190 3.62 5.81 -0.12
C HIS A 190 2.09 5.79 -0.14
N ALA A 191 1.50 5.12 -1.14
CA ALA A 191 0.06 4.96 -1.26
C ALA A 191 -0.55 4.34 0.00
N MET A 192 0.06 3.31 0.58
CA MET A 192 -0.45 2.66 1.80
C MET A 192 -0.45 3.58 3.02
N VAL A 193 0.60 4.39 3.22
CA VAL A 193 0.63 5.38 4.30
C VAL A 193 -0.47 6.43 4.10
N MET A 194 -0.69 6.89 2.87
CA MET A 194 -1.76 7.84 2.57
C MET A 194 -3.14 7.24 2.79
N VAL A 195 -3.36 5.98 2.36
CA VAL A 195 -4.60 5.26 2.64
C VAL A 195 -4.81 5.12 4.14
N ASP A 196 -3.77 4.79 4.92
CA ASP A 196 -3.86 4.72 6.37
C ASP A 196 -4.30 6.05 7.01
N CYS A 197 -3.70 7.17 6.58
CA CYS A 197 -4.11 8.51 7.02
C CYS A 197 -5.59 8.78 6.70
N MET A 198 -6.06 8.40 5.50
CA MET A 198 -7.46 8.57 5.10
C MET A 198 -8.40 7.64 5.88
N CYS A 199 -7.93 6.46 6.27
CA CYS A 199 -8.65 5.48 7.06
C CYS A 199 -8.56 5.75 8.59
N ASN A 200 -8.14 6.93 9.00
CA ASN A 200 -7.96 7.32 10.41
C ASN A 200 -7.11 6.30 11.19
N HIS A 201 -5.97 5.91 10.62
CA HIS A 201 -4.97 5.02 11.22
C HIS A 201 -5.45 3.59 11.50
N ARG A 202 -6.51 3.15 10.82
CA ARG A 202 -7.02 1.78 10.96
C ARG A 202 -6.11 0.73 10.35
N ILE A 203 -5.17 1.07 9.47
CA ILE A 203 -4.33 0.07 8.77
C ILE A 203 -3.04 -0.17 9.56
N LEU A 204 -2.26 0.88 9.80
CA LEU A 204 -1.00 0.81 10.55
C LEU A 204 -1.24 0.68 12.05
N GLY A 205 -2.40 1.13 12.54
CA GLY A 205 -2.82 0.94 13.92
C GLY A 205 -2.25 1.97 14.87
N ASP A 206 -1.91 1.52 16.07
CA ASP A 206 -1.41 2.39 17.14
C ASP A 206 -0.09 3.07 16.73
N LYS A 207 0.03 4.34 17.08
CA LYS A 207 1.22 5.14 16.85
C LYS A 207 2.21 5.05 18.02
N GLU A 208 1.78 4.50 19.15
CA GLU A 208 2.66 4.30 20.30
C GLU A 208 3.80 3.33 19.90
N ASN A 209 5.04 3.79 20.08
CA ASN A 209 6.27 3.09 19.64
C ASN A 209 6.43 2.90 18.13
N MET A 210 5.64 3.59 17.29
CA MET A 210 5.76 3.53 15.84
C MET A 210 6.51 4.73 15.27
N TYR A 211 7.51 4.43 14.44
CA TYR A 211 8.34 5.41 13.75
C TYR A 211 8.06 5.33 12.25
N LEU A 212 7.75 6.47 11.63
CA LEU A 212 7.51 6.55 10.18
C LEU A 212 8.75 7.11 9.48
N ILE A 213 9.28 6.37 8.52
CA ILE A 213 10.36 6.76 7.62
C ILE A 213 9.77 6.79 6.20
N ILE A 214 9.89 7.94 5.54
CA ILE A 214 9.45 8.13 4.16
C ILE A 214 10.72 8.28 3.32
N ASP A 215 11.03 7.25 2.54
CA ASP A 215 12.13 7.29 1.57
C ASP A 215 11.63 7.91 0.26
N GLU A 216 12.47 8.63 -0.49
CA GLU A 216 12.04 9.42 -1.66
C GLU A 216 10.84 10.34 -1.36
N ALA A 217 10.93 11.07 -0.23
CA ALA A 217 9.83 11.88 0.30
C ALA A 217 9.35 13.01 -0.64
N ASP A 218 10.16 13.41 -1.63
CA ASP A 218 9.74 14.30 -2.71
C ASP A 218 8.54 13.74 -3.48
N ILE A 219 8.60 12.45 -3.83
CA ILE A 219 7.51 11.76 -4.55
C ILE A 219 6.28 11.59 -3.67
N PHE A 220 6.48 11.39 -2.37
CA PHE A 220 5.39 11.34 -1.40
C PHE A 220 4.60 12.67 -1.34
N VAL A 221 5.27 13.82 -1.41
CA VAL A 221 4.60 15.13 -1.43
C VAL A 221 3.79 15.30 -2.72
N ASP A 222 4.36 14.98 -3.87
CA ASP A 222 3.67 15.06 -5.16
C ASP A 222 2.42 14.16 -5.19
N MET A 223 2.55 12.92 -4.69
CA MET A 223 1.41 12.00 -4.57
C MET A 223 0.32 12.57 -3.65
N LEU A 224 0.66 13.22 -2.54
CA LEU A 224 -0.31 13.83 -1.63
C LEU A 224 -1.11 14.94 -2.32
N GLU A 225 -0.50 15.74 -3.19
CA GLU A 225 -1.19 16.79 -3.93
C GLU A 225 -2.24 16.21 -4.89
N VAL A 226 -1.87 15.16 -5.63
CA VAL A 226 -2.80 14.43 -6.50
C VAL A 226 -3.91 13.78 -5.68
N TRP A 227 -3.55 13.13 -4.56
CA TRP A 227 -4.49 12.35 -3.75
C TRP A 227 -5.49 13.20 -2.95
N LYS A 228 -5.22 14.49 -2.72
CA LYS A 228 -6.18 15.44 -2.14
C LYS A 228 -7.36 15.73 -3.07
N GLN A 229 -7.23 15.47 -4.37
CA GLN A 229 -8.24 15.79 -5.35
C GLN A 229 -8.90 14.52 -5.85
N ARG A 230 -10.14 14.28 -5.39
CA ARG A 230 -10.99 13.25 -5.97
C ARG A 230 -12.25 13.89 -6.53
N ARG A 231 -12.44 13.76 -7.83
CA ARG A 231 -13.69 14.12 -8.50
C ARG A 231 -14.44 12.84 -8.83
N PHE A 232 -15.69 12.78 -8.41
CA PHE A 232 -16.56 11.66 -8.71
C PHE A 232 -17.86 12.18 -9.29
N ASN A 233 -18.11 11.90 -10.57
CA ASN A 233 -19.30 12.37 -11.27
C ASN A 233 -20.40 11.30 -11.22
N LEU A 234 -21.31 11.44 -10.25
CA LEU A 234 -22.44 10.53 -10.06
C LEU A 234 -23.37 10.46 -11.29
N ARG A 235 -23.48 11.53 -12.08
CA ARG A 235 -24.29 11.55 -13.30
C ARG A 235 -23.66 10.73 -14.40
N GLU A 236 -22.36 10.88 -14.62
CA GLU A 236 -21.61 10.06 -15.59
C GLU A 236 -21.63 8.59 -15.21
N LEU A 237 -21.44 8.26 -13.92
CA LEU A 237 -21.57 6.89 -13.43
C LEU A 237 -22.96 6.32 -13.74
N THR A 238 -24.03 7.04 -13.40
CA THR A 238 -25.39 6.56 -13.66
C THR A 238 -25.64 6.40 -15.16
N SER A 239 -25.23 7.36 -15.98
CA SER A 239 -25.38 7.31 -17.43
C SER A 239 -24.60 6.15 -18.07
N ALA A 240 -23.38 5.90 -17.61
CA ALA A 240 -22.50 4.86 -18.18
C ALA A 240 -22.95 3.44 -17.83
N PHE A 241 -23.62 3.27 -16.69
CA PHE A 241 -23.98 1.94 -16.16
C PHE A 241 -25.49 1.70 -16.03
N ASN A 242 -26.35 2.60 -16.51
CA ASN A 242 -27.80 2.53 -16.36
C ASN A 242 -28.40 1.18 -16.81
N GLU A 243 -27.88 0.62 -17.91
CA GLU A 243 -28.35 -0.66 -18.47
C GLU A 243 -27.92 -1.89 -17.64
N HIS A 244 -26.90 -1.73 -16.80
CA HIS A 244 -26.30 -2.80 -16.00
C HIS A 244 -26.66 -2.73 -14.52
N ILE A 245 -27.02 -1.54 -14.03
CA ILE A 245 -27.44 -1.30 -12.65
C ILE A 245 -28.88 -1.81 -12.45
N PRO A 246 -29.16 -2.60 -11.40
CA PRO A 246 -30.54 -2.98 -11.06
C PRO A 246 -31.39 -1.73 -10.81
N ARG A 247 -32.69 -1.76 -11.16
CA ARG A 247 -33.60 -0.61 -10.97
C ARG A 247 -33.56 0.00 -9.57
N ASN A 248 -33.49 -0.83 -8.52
CA ASN A 248 -33.37 -0.36 -7.14
C ASN A 248 -32.02 0.34 -6.86
N GLY A 249 -30.96 -0.03 -7.58
CA GLY A 249 -29.65 0.62 -7.51
C GLY A 249 -29.64 2.01 -8.14
N VAL A 250 -30.39 2.22 -9.23
CA VAL A 250 -30.56 3.56 -9.83
C VAL A 250 -31.19 4.51 -8.81
N HIS A 251 -32.27 4.07 -8.14
CA HIS A 251 -32.92 4.86 -7.11
C HIS A 251 -32.00 5.22 -5.93
N VAL A 252 -31.11 4.30 -5.53
CA VAL A 252 -30.10 4.57 -4.50
C VAL A 252 -29.14 5.66 -4.95
N ILE A 253 -28.67 5.63 -6.20
CA ILE A 253 -27.73 6.64 -6.72
C ILE A 253 -28.41 8.01 -6.85
N ASP A 254 -29.66 8.06 -7.31
CA ASP A 254 -30.44 9.30 -7.38
C ASP A 254 -30.64 9.92 -5.99
N GLN A 255 -30.93 9.09 -4.98
CA GLN A 255 -31.06 9.55 -3.61
C GLN A 255 -29.73 10.12 -3.09
N LEU A 256 -28.60 9.46 -3.34
CA LEU A 256 -27.27 9.97 -2.98
C LEU A 256 -26.99 11.31 -3.66
N MET A 257 -27.34 11.48 -4.94
CA MET A 257 -27.17 12.75 -5.64
C MET A 257 -27.97 13.88 -4.97
N ASN A 258 -29.19 13.60 -4.53
CA ASN A 258 -30.01 14.58 -3.80
C ASN A 258 -29.42 14.92 -2.43
N ASP A 259 -28.94 13.92 -1.68
CA ASP A 259 -28.30 14.12 -0.37
C ASP A 259 -27.02 14.94 -0.49
N VAL A 260 -26.18 14.65 -1.49
CA VAL A 260 -24.97 15.42 -1.82
C VAL A 260 -25.33 16.85 -2.18
N THR A 261 -26.35 17.06 -3.03
CA THR A 261 -26.78 18.41 -3.42
C THR A 261 -27.33 19.20 -2.24
N SER A 262 -28.07 18.55 -1.34
CA SER A 262 -28.64 19.17 -0.14
C SER A 262 -27.56 19.59 0.86
N ILE A 263 -26.56 18.72 1.10
CA ILE A 263 -25.47 18.99 2.05
C ILE A 263 -24.44 19.97 1.48
N ALA A 264 -24.15 19.88 0.18
CA ALA A 264 -23.23 20.80 -0.48
C ALA A 264 -23.87 22.18 -0.68
N GLY A 265 -25.17 22.24 -0.99
CA GLY A 265 -25.82 23.48 -1.41
C GLY A 265 -25.07 24.13 -2.57
N ASP A 266 -24.71 25.41 -2.42
CA ASP A 266 -23.88 26.17 -3.36
C ASP A 266 -22.38 26.16 -3.02
N LEU A 267 -21.95 25.36 -2.03
CA LEU A 267 -20.57 25.35 -1.56
C LEU A 267 -19.67 24.53 -2.47
N HIS A 268 -18.53 25.13 -2.85
CA HIS A 268 -17.47 24.42 -3.58
C HIS A 268 -16.64 23.48 -2.69
N PHE A 269 -16.65 23.68 -1.38
CA PHE A 269 -15.91 22.87 -0.41
C PHE A 269 -16.76 22.56 0.81
N CYS A 270 -16.92 21.27 1.12
CA CYS A 270 -17.66 20.80 2.30
C CYS A 270 -16.76 19.91 3.17
N SER A 271 -16.20 20.50 4.23
CA SER A 271 -15.37 19.81 5.23
C SER A 271 -16.11 19.54 6.54
N THR A 272 -17.44 19.60 6.52
CA THR A 272 -18.26 19.37 7.72
C THR A 272 -18.29 17.88 8.09
N PRO A 273 -18.47 17.52 9.38
CA PRO A 273 -18.66 16.13 9.77
C PRO A 273 -19.79 15.42 9.01
N ALA A 274 -20.86 16.17 8.68
CA ALA A 274 -21.96 15.67 7.85
C ALA A 274 -21.52 15.33 6.42
N ALA A 275 -20.66 16.13 5.80
CA ALA A 275 -20.11 15.86 4.48
C ALA A 275 -19.17 14.64 4.47
N VAL A 276 -18.37 14.46 5.52
CA VAL A 276 -17.53 13.26 5.70
C VAL A 276 -18.40 12.01 5.85
N ALA A 277 -19.42 12.05 6.71
CA ALA A 277 -20.35 10.93 6.89
C ALA A 277 -21.11 10.60 5.60
N LEU A 278 -21.51 11.62 4.84
CA LEU A 278 -22.15 11.43 3.54
C LEU A 278 -21.23 10.73 2.54
N PHE A 279 -19.94 11.08 2.50
CA PHE A 279 -18.97 10.41 1.64
C PHE A 279 -18.88 8.91 1.94
N ASP A 280 -18.70 8.55 3.21
CA ASP A 280 -18.61 7.15 3.64
C ASP A 280 -19.90 6.37 3.34
N ASN A 281 -21.06 6.98 3.61
CA ASN A 281 -22.36 6.38 3.31
C ASN A 281 -22.57 6.20 1.80
N SER A 282 -22.20 7.20 1.00
CA SER A 282 -22.29 7.16 -0.46
C SER A 282 -21.44 6.04 -1.03
N PHE A 283 -20.20 5.92 -0.56
CA PHE A 283 -19.29 4.88 -1.00
C PHE A 283 -19.82 3.48 -0.69
N ASN A 284 -20.29 3.26 0.54
CA ASN A 284 -20.89 1.99 0.95
C ASN A 284 -22.15 1.64 0.15
N ALA A 285 -23.01 2.63 -0.10
CA ALA A 285 -24.21 2.45 -0.90
C ALA A 285 -23.88 2.10 -2.36
N LEU A 286 -22.95 2.83 -2.98
CA LEU A 286 -22.46 2.57 -4.33
C LEU A 286 -21.84 1.17 -4.44
N SER A 287 -21.02 0.76 -3.47
CA SER A 287 -20.42 -0.58 -3.46
C SER A 287 -21.47 -1.69 -3.36
N LYS A 288 -22.54 -1.50 -2.57
CA LYS A 288 -23.68 -2.44 -2.54
C LYS A 288 -24.42 -2.52 -3.87
N VAL A 289 -24.52 -1.41 -4.61
CA VAL A 289 -25.10 -1.39 -5.97
C VAL A 289 -24.20 -2.15 -6.94
N GLY A 290 -22.90 -1.85 -6.95
CA GLY A 290 -21.92 -2.49 -7.83
C GLY A 290 -21.89 -4.01 -7.67
N ARG A 291 -21.94 -4.52 -6.42
CA ARG A 291 -21.98 -5.98 -6.14
C ARG A 291 -23.18 -6.69 -6.78
N LYS A 292 -24.28 -5.97 -7.07
CA LYS A 292 -25.50 -6.53 -7.69
C LYS A 292 -25.48 -6.47 -9.23
N ILE A 293 -24.48 -5.86 -9.85
CA ILE A 293 -24.32 -5.85 -11.30
C ILE A 293 -23.96 -7.28 -11.74
N LYS A 294 -24.80 -7.88 -12.59
CA LYS A 294 -24.63 -9.27 -13.05
C LYS A 294 -23.54 -9.42 -14.11
N ASN A 295 -23.42 -8.43 -15.00
CA ASN A 295 -22.40 -8.45 -16.04
C ASN A 295 -21.03 -8.18 -15.40
N GLU A 296 -20.11 -9.12 -15.53
CA GLU A 296 -18.81 -9.05 -14.85
C GLU A 296 -17.93 -7.90 -15.35
N ALA A 297 -17.87 -7.67 -16.66
CA ALA A 297 -17.12 -6.57 -17.25
C ALA A 297 -17.67 -5.21 -16.81
N ALA A 298 -19.00 -5.05 -16.81
CA ALA A 298 -19.66 -3.83 -16.34
C ALA A 298 -19.49 -3.64 -14.83
N ARG A 299 -19.55 -4.73 -14.05
CA ARG A 299 -19.29 -4.68 -12.60
C ARG A 299 -17.86 -4.23 -12.32
N LYS A 300 -16.88 -4.79 -13.03
CA LYS A 300 -15.48 -4.38 -12.94
C LYS A 300 -15.32 -2.90 -13.29
N ALA A 301 -15.82 -2.47 -14.45
CA ALA A 301 -15.75 -1.07 -14.87
C ALA A 301 -16.46 -0.10 -13.91
N PHE A 302 -17.58 -0.51 -13.29
CA PHE A 302 -18.30 0.29 -12.30
C PHE A 302 -17.47 0.47 -11.03
N PHE A 303 -16.84 -0.61 -10.54
CA PHE A 303 -15.93 -0.53 -9.40
C PHE A 303 -14.65 0.25 -9.73
N ASP A 304 -14.09 0.07 -10.92
CA ASP A 304 -12.97 0.87 -11.40
C ASP A 304 -13.36 2.35 -11.38
N CYS A 305 -14.57 2.73 -11.82
CA CYS A 305 -15.05 4.11 -11.74
C CYS A 305 -15.13 4.64 -10.29
N ILE A 306 -15.64 3.84 -9.35
CA ILE A 306 -15.81 4.24 -7.94
C ILE A 306 -14.52 4.21 -7.14
N TYR A 307 -13.55 3.38 -7.50
CA TYR A 307 -12.31 3.16 -6.74
C TYR A 307 -11.08 3.75 -7.43
N SER A 308 -11.14 4.04 -8.73
CA SER A 308 -10.11 4.78 -9.46
C SER A 308 -9.94 6.18 -8.87
N ARG A 309 -8.67 6.62 -8.83
CA ARG A 309 -8.28 8.01 -8.57
C ARG A 309 -8.08 8.79 -9.87
N ASP A 310 -7.95 8.10 -11.01
CA ASP A 310 -7.87 8.67 -12.35
C ASP A 310 -9.27 8.99 -12.88
N MET A 311 -9.86 10.05 -12.34
CA MET A 311 -11.04 10.73 -12.92
C MET A 311 -10.66 12.06 -13.58
N LEU A 312 -9.37 12.26 -13.88
CA LEU A 312 -8.90 13.40 -14.69
C LEU A 312 -9.00 13.12 -16.20
N GLY A 313 -9.23 11.87 -16.62
CA GLY A 313 -9.15 11.45 -18.03
C GLY A 313 -10.46 11.39 -18.82
N LEU A 314 -11.63 11.47 -18.17
CA LEU A 314 -12.93 11.31 -18.85
C LEU A 314 -13.83 12.55 -18.79
N SER A 315 -13.49 13.58 -17.99
CA SER A 315 -14.15 14.87 -18.15
C SER A 315 -13.53 15.61 -19.33
N GLY A 316 -14.23 15.62 -20.46
CA GLY A 316 -13.98 16.49 -21.61
C GLY A 316 -14.15 17.99 -21.29
N GLY A 317 -13.48 18.48 -20.27
CA GLY A 317 -13.26 19.91 -20.02
C GLY A 317 -11.87 20.27 -20.53
N LYS A 318 -11.78 20.74 -21.78
CA LYS A 318 -10.59 21.49 -22.21
C LYS A 318 -10.34 22.59 -21.17
N ARG A 319 -9.12 22.67 -20.64
CA ARG A 319 -8.63 23.87 -19.96
C ARG A 319 -8.85 25.05 -20.91
N ALA A 320 -9.73 25.96 -20.52
CA ALA A 320 -9.72 27.34 -20.99
C ALA A 320 -8.78 28.13 -20.07
#